data_AF-A0A0H5CIB2-F1
#
_entry.id   AF-A0A0H5CIB2-F1
#
_cell.length_a   1.000
_cell.length_b   1.000
_cell.length_c   1.000
_cell.angle_alpha   90.00
_cell.angle_beta   90.00
_cell.angle_gamma   90.00
#
_symmetry.space_group_name_H-M   'P 1'
#
loop_
_entity.id
_entity.type
_entity.pdbx_description
1 polymer ?
#
loop_
_entity_poly.entity_id
_entity_poly.type
_entity_poly.pdbx_seq_one_letter_code
_entity_poly.pdbx_strand_id
1 'polypeptide(L)'
;MSTTSTIRAKCAEILDGMDIPQPFSVTRLLATVARRRGTRILLVPTHWGGSAPCGALVTTDHVVYVCYHADTSAVHQTQIIFHELGHLLLGHADMRVADQSRQGQLDAPKPQAEEMAVLQRLVPNLSPALIRALMARNLYKDELEQAAEMFASTLMSRVARASMHMRAAPALQRAHTGRSLNAITPLWTALASILPEIVLSSDDYTSADDVDLLCRRAVEIRDAKLRLRAYVAPEVSEKINVLVNRVPQSRTDAQALRDAGELTAAIEAVRLGRPMAISASPINRRTDRDWTLAYNDLVEEARWSARVTGWMGHPFMTDIRRLVAGT
;
A
#
# COMPACT_ATOMS: atom_id res chain seq x y z
N MET A 1 28.24 12.18 -0.36
CA MET A 1 27.19 11.33 0.22
C MET A 1 26.03 11.29 -0.76
N SER A 2 25.51 10.11 -1.13
CA SER A 2 24.36 10.00 -2.04
C SER A 2 23.08 10.55 -1.38
N THR A 3 22.16 11.14 -2.15
CA THR A 3 20.86 11.67 -1.70
C THR A 3 20.08 10.67 -0.84
N THR A 4 20.09 9.39 -1.22
CA THR A 4 19.53 8.26 -0.47
C THR A 4 20.09 8.14 0.96
N SER A 5 21.41 8.30 1.13
CA SER A 5 22.05 8.19 2.44
C SER A 5 21.59 9.30 3.38
N THR A 6 21.35 10.50 2.83
CA THR A 6 20.82 11.65 3.57
C THR A 6 19.36 11.45 3.95
N ILE A 7 18.52 10.93 3.04
CA ILE A 7 17.12 10.60 3.31
C ILE A 7 17.01 9.57 4.46
N ARG A 8 17.80 8.50 4.38
CA ARG A 8 17.82 7.45 5.40
C ARG A 8 18.22 7.99 6.77
N ALA A 9 19.26 8.81 6.84
CA ALA A 9 19.71 9.44 8.09
C ALA A 9 18.60 10.31 8.71
N LYS A 10 17.92 11.13 7.90
CA LYS A 10 16.80 11.96 8.36
C LYS A 10 15.62 11.13 8.86
N CYS A 11 15.28 10.04 8.16
CA CYS A 11 14.22 9.12 8.60
C CYS A 11 14.58 8.47 9.94
N ALA A 12 15.83 8.01 10.09
CA ALA A 12 16.32 7.42 11.33
C ALA A 12 16.26 8.42 12.50
N GLU A 13 16.72 9.66 12.29
CA GLU A 13 16.67 10.72 13.31
C GLU A 13 15.25 10.97 13.82
N ILE A 14 14.27 11.11 12.91
CA ILE A 14 12.86 11.30 13.29
C ILE A 14 12.36 10.09 14.08
N LEU A 15 12.61 8.87 13.58
CA LEU A 15 12.13 7.64 14.20
C LEU A 15 12.75 7.39 15.57
N ASP A 16 14.02 7.76 15.79
CA ASP A 16 14.69 7.67 17.09
C ASP A 16 14.13 8.66 18.11
N GLY A 17 13.63 9.81 17.64
CA GLY A 17 12.91 10.76 18.49
C GLY A 17 11.49 10.31 18.86
N MET A 18 10.91 9.31 18.16
CA MET A 18 9.51 8.91 18.35
C MET A 18 9.34 7.89 19.49
N ASP A 19 8.29 8.09 20.29
CA ASP A 19 7.82 7.08 21.24
C ASP A 19 6.87 6.11 20.50
N ILE A 20 7.45 5.00 20.02
CA ILE A 20 6.75 3.94 19.28
C ILE A 20 6.16 2.95 20.30
N PRO A 21 4.83 2.79 20.38
CA PRO A 21 4.19 1.99 21.42
C PRO A 21 4.55 0.50 21.31
N GLN A 22 4.69 -0.16 22.46
CA GLN A 22 4.82 -1.62 22.57
C GLN A 22 3.75 -2.16 23.56
N PRO A 23 3.02 -3.24 23.21
CA PRO A 23 2.83 -3.77 21.86
C PRO A 23 2.29 -2.68 20.92
N PHE A 24 2.59 -2.83 19.62
CA PHE A 24 2.31 -1.78 18.65
C PHE A 24 0.82 -1.63 18.36
N SER A 25 0.37 -0.38 18.30
CA SER A 25 -0.97 0.05 17.85
C SER A 25 -0.80 1.36 17.09
N VAL A 26 -1.34 1.41 15.87
CA VAL A 26 -1.39 2.64 15.07
C VAL A 26 -2.13 3.74 15.84
N THR A 27 -3.24 3.41 16.50
CA THR A 27 -4.03 4.36 17.28
C THR A 27 -3.19 5.04 18.36
N ARG A 28 -2.39 4.26 19.11
CA ARG A 28 -1.48 4.79 20.14
C ARG A 28 -0.36 5.64 19.54
N LEU A 29 0.22 5.21 18.42
CA LEU A 29 1.25 5.97 17.71
C LEU A 29 0.71 7.34 17.28
N LEU A 30 -0.43 7.36 16.59
CA LEU A 30 -1.06 8.59 16.12
C LEU A 30 -1.45 9.51 17.27
N ALA A 31 -1.92 8.98 18.41
CA ALA A 31 -2.19 9.77 19.60
C ALA A 31 -0.92 10.44 20.15
N THR A 32 0.21 9.75 20.17
CA THR A 32 1.51 10.32 20.57
C THR A 32 1.95 11.42 19.62
N VAL A 33 1.84 11.21 18.31
CA VAL A 33 2.19 12.23 17.30
C VAL A 33 1.26 13.44 17.42
N ALA A 34 -0.04 13.22 17.54
CA ALA A 34 -1.05 14.27 17.68
C ALA A 34 -0.78 15.17 18.89
N ARG A 35 -0.47 14.56 20.05
CA ARG A 35 -0.12 15.30 21.28
C ARG A 35 1.12 16.16 21.09
N ARG A 36 2.19 15.61 20.51
CA ARG A 36 3.45 16.33 20.30
C ARG A 36 3.30 17.50 19.33
N ARG A 37 2.43 17.37 18.33
CA ARG A 37 2.15 18.41 17.33
C ARG A 37 1.06 19.40 17.73
N GLY A 38 0.32 19.14 18.82
CA GLY A 38 -0.86 19.93 19.19
C GLY A 38 -1.99 19.92 18.15
N THR A 39 -2.01 18.94 17.23
CA THR A 39 -2.99 18.84 16.14
C THR A 39 -3.67 17.48 16.17
N ARG A 40 -5.00 17.42 15.98
CA ARG A 40 -5.72 16.14 15.94
C ARG A 40 -5.36 15.37 14.68
N ILE A 41 -5.22 14.04 14.78
CA ILE A 41 -4.99 13.17 13.63
C ILE A 41 -6.14 12.17 13.54
N LEU A 42 -6.80 12.07 12.38
CA LEU A 42 -7.92 11.18 12.12
C LEU A 42 -7.63 10.26 10.94
N LEU A 43 -7.90 8.97 11.11
CA LEU A 43 -7.82 7.98 10.04
C LEU A 43 -9.11 8.00 9.22
N VAL A 44 -8.99 8.02 7.89
CA VAL A 44 -10.12 8.03 6.96
C VAL A 44 -9.99 6.86 5.98
N PRO A 45 -10.86 5.85 6.06
CA PRO A 45 -10.86 4.77 5.08
C PRO A 45 -11.33 5.31 3.72
N THR A 46 -10.58 4.93 2.70
CA THR A 46 -10.89 5.22 1.30
C THR A 46 -11.00 3.93 0.53
N HIS A 47 -11.74 4.00 -0.56
CA HIS A 47 -12.13 2.84 -1.32
C HIS A 47 -12.03 3.12 -2.82
N TRP A 48 -11.00 3.88 -3.18
CA TRP A 48 -10.88 4.41 -4.52
C TRP A 48 -10.55 3.30 -5.53
N GLY A 49 -10.86 3.54 -6.82
CA GLY A 49 -10.54 2.62 -7.91
C GLY A 49 -9.03 2.48 -8.14
N GLY A 50 -8.62 1.52 -8.98
CA GLY A 50 -7.19 1.16 -9.14
C GLY A 50 -6.27 2.22 -9.77
N SER A 51 -6.80 3.34 -10.27
CA SER A 51 -6.02 4.50 -10.73
C SER A 51 -5.72 5.53 -9.63
N ALA A 52 -6.38 5.44 -8.48
CA ALA A 52 -6.25 6.41 -7.40
C ALA A 52 -5.07 6.06 -6.47
N PRO A 53 -4.48 7.06 -5.77
CA PRO A 53 -3.38 6.80 -4.84
C PRO A 53 -3.81 5.87 -3.69
N CYS A 54 -2.85 5.13 -3.13
CA CYS A 54 -3.13 4.21 -2.02
C CYS A 54 -3.46 4.94 -0.70
N GLY A 55 -3.04 6.20 -0.56
CA GLY A 55 -3.33 7.05 0.59
C GLY A 55 -3.42 8.52 0.20
N ALA A 56 -3.74 9.37 1.18
CA ALA A 56 -3.59 10.81 1.05
C ALA A 56 -3.52 11.51 2.42
N LEU A 57 -2.75 12.58 2.50
CA LEU A 57 -2.67 13.45 3.67
C LEU A 57 -3.40 14.78 3.44
N VAL A 58 -4.41 15.06 4.26
CA VAL A 58 -5.12 16.35 4.27
C VAL A 58 -4.89 17.08 5.59
N THR A 59 -4.22 18.22 5.55
CA THR A 59 -3.98 19.04 6.74
C THR A 59 -4.90 20.26 6.73
N THR A 60 -5.52 20.52 7.87
CA THR A 60 -6.24 21.76 8.21
C THR A 60 -5.58 22.40 9.43
N ASP A 61 -6.02 23.60 9.82
CA ASP A 61 -5.49 24.32 10.99
C ASP A 61 -5.62 23.56 12.31
N HIS A 62 -6.53 22.58 12.40
CA HIS A 62 -6.85 21.88 13.64
C HIS A 62 -6.81 20.35 13.54
N VAL A 63 -6.88 19.82 12.32
CA VAL A 63 -7.01 18.39 12.06
C VAL A 63 -6.17 17.97 10.86
N VAL A 64 -5.43 16.89 11.01
CA VAL A 64 -4.79 16.13 9.93
C VAL A 64 -5.64 14.88 9.67
N TYR A 65 -6.08 14.70 8.44
CA TYR A 65 -6.72 13.49 7.97
C TYR A 65 -5.69 12.64 7.24
N VAL A 66 -5.52 11.41 7.71
CA VAL A 66 -4.69 10.38 7.08
C VAL A 66 -5.63 9.41 6.39
N CYS A 67 -5.74 9.55 5.08
CA CYS A 67 -6.55 8.70 4.23
C CYS A 67 -5.76 7.44 3.85
N TYR A 68 -6.39 6.26 3.90
CA TYR A 68 -5.75 5.00 3.53
C TYR A 68 -6.70 4.10 2.74
N HIS A 69 -6.16 3.26 1.86
CA HIS A 69 -6.96 2.31 1.09
C HIS A 69 -7.47 1.18 1.98
N ALA A 70 -8.79 1.05 2.16
CA ALA A 70 -9.36 0.05 3.06
C ALA A 70 -9.50 -1.35 2.42
N ASP A 71 -9.55 -1.47 1.09
CA ASP A 71 -9.65 -2.77 0.40
C ASP A 71 -8.28 -3.40 0.15
N THR A 72 -7.48 -3.47 1.20
CA THR A 72 -6.18 -4.13 1.20
C THR A 72 -5.88 -4.75 2.57
N SER A 73 -4.78 -5.49 2.70
CA SER A 73 -4.45 -6.19 3.96
C SER A 73 -4.17 -5.21 5.10
N ALA A 74 -4.34 -5.63 6.35
CA ALA A 74 -4.02 -4.79 7.51
C ALA A 74 -2.55 -4.36 7.55
N VAL A 75 -1.63 -5.24 7.12
CA VAL A 75 -0.21 -4.93 6.94
C VAL A 75 -0.04 -3.78 5.94
N HIS A 76 -0.71 -3.87 4.78
CA HIS A 76 -0.59 -2.85 3.76
C HIS A 76 -1.28 -1.54 4.13
N GLN A 77 -2.45 -1.59 4.78
CA GLN A 77 -3.10 -0.41 5.38
C GLN A 77 -2.15 0.30 6.36
N THR A 78 -1.43 -0.47 7.18
CA THR A 78 -0.46 0.08 8.13
C THR A 78 0.70 0.75 7.40
N GLN A 79 1.22 0.17 6.31
CA GLN A 79 2.24 0.81 5.48
C GLN A 79 1.75 2.14 4.91
N ILE A 80 0.54 2.15 4.31
CA ILE A 80 -0.05 3.36 3.74
C ILE A 80 -0.15 4.45 4.82
N ILE A 81 -0.65 4.10 6.00
CA ILE A 81 -0.74 5.04 7.12
C ILE A 81 0.65 5.56 7.54
N PHE A 82 1.68 4.70 7.56
CA PHE A 82 3.04 5.10 7.87
C PHE A 82 3.64 6.01 6.79
N HIS A 83 3.32 5.77 5.52
CA HIS A 83 3.72 6.61 4.39
C HIS A 83 3.15 8.02 4.52
N GLU A 84 1.83 8.14 4.74
CA GLU A 84 1.19 9.44 4.97
C GLU A 84 1.71 10.14 6.23
N LEU A 85 2.01 9.36 7.28
CA LEU A 85 2.65 9.89 8.48
C LEU A 85 4.08 10.37 8.20
N GLY A 86 4.81 9.71 7.30
CA GLY A 86 6.11 10.14 6.80
C GLY A 86 6.04 11.51 6.15
N HIS A 87 5.07 11.75 5.26
CA HIS A 87 4.83 13.08 4.70
C HIS A 87 4.59 14.16 5.77
N LEU A 88 3.78 13.83 6.79
CA LEU A 88 3.50 14.75 7.88
C LEU A 88 4.75 15.09 8.69
N LEU A 89 5.54 14.09 9.07
CA LEU A 89 6.69 14.25 9.97
C LEU A 89 7.93 14.79 9.28
N LEU A 90 8.11 14.51 7.99
CA LEU A 90 9.19 15.09 7.19
C LEU A 90 8.89 16.53 6.73
N GLY A 91 7.68 17.04 7.01
CA GLY A 91 7.24 18.40 6.65
C GLY A 91 6.91 18.57 5.17
N HIS A 92 6.63 17.48 4.45
CA HIS A 92 6.37 17.53 3.01
C HIS A 92 5.10 18.33 2.68
N ALA A 93 4.10 18.34 3.57
CA ALA A 93 2.89 19.14 3.38
C ALA A 93 3.18 20.66 3.36
N ASP A 94 4.10 21.13 4.21
CA ASP A 94 4.42 22.55 4.36
C ASP A 94 5.33 23.03 3.23
N MET A 95 6.28 22.19 2.79
CA MET A 95 7.16 22.46 1.65
C MET A 95 6.37 22.64 0.34
N ARG A 96 5.28 21.87 0.16
CA ARG A 96 4.43 21.93 -1.04
C ARG A 96 3.60 23.21 -1.13
N VAL A 97 3.19 23.80 0.00
CA VAL A 97 2.48 25.09 0.03
C VAL A 97 3.43 26.23 -0.35
N ALA A 98 4.68 26.19 0.14
CA ALA A 98 5.69 27.19 -0.18
C ALA A 98 6.10 27.17 -1.66
N ASP A 99 6.21 26.00 -2.29
CA ASP A 99 6.58 25.87 -3.71
C ASP A 99 5.48 26.38 -4.66
N GLN A 100 4.20 26.11 -4.35
CA GLN A 100 3.06 26.63 -5.12
C GLN A 100 2.91 28.16 -5.05
N SER A 101 3.37 28.78 -3.97
CA SER A 101 3.40 30.25 -3.88
C SER A 101 4.51 30.88 -4.74
N ARG A 102 5.49 30.07 -5.20
CA ARG A 102 6.64 30.49 -6.02
C ARG A 102 6.48 30.14 -7.50
N GLN A 103 5.89 28.99 -7.80
CA GLN A 103 5.62 28.55 -9.17
C GLN A 103 4.18 28.93 -9.55
N GLY A 104 4.03 29.96 -10.39
CA GLY A 104 2.73 30.36 -10.93
C GLY A 104 1.96 29.16 -11.50
N GLN A 105 0.65 29.19 -11.30
CA GLN A 105 -0.37 28.20 -11.69
C GLN A 105 -0.06 27.50 -13.02
N LEU A 106 0.56 26.32 -12.96
CA LEU A 106 0.71 25.41 -14.11
C LEU A 106 -0.42 24.38 -14.08
N ASP A 107 -0.93 24.06 -15.26
CA ASP A 107 -2.05 23.15 -15.53
C ASP A 107 -1.76 21.72 -15.06
N ALA A 108 -1.97 21.45 -13.77
CA ALA A 108 -2.09 20.07 -13.29
C ALA A 108 -3.35 19.43 -13.91
N PRO A 109 -3.30 18.16 -14.34
CA PRO A 109 -4.48 17.46 -14.86
C PRO A 109 -5.60 17.52 -13.83
N LYS A 110 -6.76 18.03 -14.27
CA LYS A 110 -7.95 18.14 -13.41
C LYS A 110 -8.38 16.73 -13.02
N PRO A 111 -8.55 16.43 -11.72
CA PRO A 111 -9.08 15.13 -11.30
C PRO A 111 -10.47 14.89 -11.90
N GLN A 112 -10.79 13.63 -12.14
CA GLN A 112 -12.06 13.25 -12.74
C GLN A 112 -13.23 13.59 -11.78
N ALA A 113 -14.39 13.93 -12.33
CA ALA A 113 -15.54 14.42 -11.55
C ALA A 113 -16.04 13.41 -10.49
N GLU A 114 -15.83 12.12 -10.72
CA GLU A 114 -16.25 11.03 -9.83
C GLU A 114 -15.35 10.92 -8.58
N GLU A 115 -14.04 11.04 -8.73
CA GLU A 115 -13.07 11.01 -7.62
C GLU A 115 -13.26 12.22 -6.70
N MET A 116 -13.50 13.38 -7.33
CA MET A 116 -13.90 14.61 -6.67
C MET A 116 -15.16 14.43 -5.82
N ALA A 117 -16.18 13.79 -6.37
CA ALA A 117 -17.45 13.56 -5.68
C ALA A 117 -17.33 12.59 -4.49
N VAL A 118 -16.42 11.61 -4.54
CA VAL A 118 -16.17 10.68 -3.43
C VAL A 118 -15.46 11.39 -2.27
N LEU A 119 -14.39 12.12 -2.56
CA LEU A 119 -13.65 12.90 -1.55
C LEU A 119 -14.53 13.96 -0.89
N GLN A 120 -15.38 14.62 -1.67
CA GLN A 120 -16.32 15.62 -1.16
C GLN A 120 -17.46 15.00 -0.34
N ARG A 121 -17.70 13.69 -0.44
CA ARG A 121 -18.69 12.98 0.37
C ARG A 121 -18.08 12.42 1.66
N LEU A 122 -16.79 12.07 1.63
CA LEU A 122 -16.01 11.64 2.78
C LEU A 122 -15.57 12.80 3.68
N VAL A 123 -15.30 13.97 3.08
CA VAL A 123 -14.88 15.18 3.79
C VAL A 123 -15.70 16.38 3.26
N PRO A 124 -16.99 16.48 3.61
CA PRO A 124 -17.93 17.45 3.02
C PRO A 124 -17.57 18.91 3.24
N ASN A 125 -16.68 19.19 4.19
CA ASN A 125 -16.22 20.53 4.51
C ASN A 125 -14.93 20.94 3.76
N LEU A 126 -14.34 20.08 2.93
CA LEU A 126 -13.21 20.46 2.08
C LEU A 126 -13.73 21.15 0.81
N SER A 127 -13.14 22.29 0.47
CA SER A 127 -13.49 23.00 -0.76
C SER A 127 -13.11 22.16 -1.99
N PRO A 128 -13.88 22.23 -3.10
CA PRO A 128 -13.51 21.58 -4.35
C PRO A 128 -12.11 21.96 -4.87
N ALA A 129 -11.64 23.17 -4.53
CA ALA A 129 -10.29 23.62 -4.85
C ALA A 129 -9.23 22.87 -4.02
N LEU A 130 -9.51 22.59 -2.75
CA LEU A 130 -8.63 21.82 -1.87
C LEU A 130 -8.63 20.34 -2.27
N ILE A 131 -9.77 19.76 -2.63
CA ILE A 131 -9.82 18.38 -3.17
C ILE A 131 -9.06 18.29 -4.50
N ARG A 132 -9.21 19.28 -5.40
CA ARG A 132 -8.38 19.36 -6.61
C ARG A 132 -6.89 19.49 -6.30
N ALA A 133 -6.52 20.31 -5.31
CA ALA A 133 -5.13 20.42 -4.86
C ALA A 133 -4.61 19.12 -4.23
N LEU A 134 -5.47 18.36 -3.52
CA LEU A 134 -5.14 17.06 -2.95
C LEU A 134 -4.90 15.98 -4.01
N MET A 135 -5.63 16.02 -5.13
CA MET A 135 -5.45 15.08 -6.23
C MET A 135 -4.36 15.51 -7.21
N ALA A 136 -4.20 16.81 -7.44
CA ALA A 136 -3.10 17.38 -8.23
C ALA A 136 -1.73 17.24 -7.54
N ARG A 137 -1.70 16.92 -6.23
CA ARG A 137 -0.49 16.55 -5.48
C ARG A 137 0.13 15.22 -5.96
N ASN A 138 -0.52 14.43 -6.81
CA ASN A 138 0.08 13.21 -7.38
C ASN A 138 1.12 13.45 -8.49
N LEU A 139 1.51 14.70 -8.73
CA LEU A 139 2.65 15.00 -9.60
C LEU A 139 3.77 15.69 -8.78
N TYR A 140 5.00 15.16 -8.91
CA TYR A 140 6.30 15.71 -8.46
C TYR A 140 6.68 15.50 -6.97
N LYS A 141 7.91 15.17 -6.54
CA LYS A 141 9.25 14.86 -7.11
C LYS A 141 9.73 13.56 -6.43
N ASP A 142 10.37 12.64 -7.17
CA ASP A 142 10.78 11.31 -6.69
C ASP A 142 11.40 11.29 -5.29
N GLU A 143 12.20 12.29 -4.90
CA GLU A 143 12.86 12.35 -3.60
C GLU A 143 11.92 12.48 -2.39
N LEU A 144 10.80 13.22 -2.50
CA LEU A 144 9.86 13.39 -1.38
C LEU A 144 9.06 12.11 -1.14
N GLU A 145 8.63 11.47 -2.23
CA GLU A 145 7.91 10.19 -2.20
C GLU A 145 8.84 9.07 -1.72
N GLN A 146 10.09 9.03 -2.21
CA GLN A 146 11.13 8.13 -1.71
C GLN A 146 11.38 8.32 -0.22
N ALA A 147 11.41 9.55 0.29
CA ALA A 147 11.63 9.81 1.71
C ALA A 147 10.44 9.36 2.57
N ALA A 148 9.19 9.58 2.13
CA ALA A 148 8.01 9.08 2.83
C ALA A 148 7.98 7.54 2.85
N GLU A 149 8.33 6.91 1.73
CA GLU A 149 8.35 5.45 1.60
C GLU A 149 9.50 4.79 2.40
N MET A 150 10.67 5.44 2.43
CA MET A 150 11.80 5.05 3.28
C MET A 150 11.42 5.14 4.77
N PHE A 151 10.77 6.23 5.17
CA PHE A 151 10.26 6.40 6.53
C PHE A 151 9.29 5.26 6.90
N ALA A 152 8.31 4.99 6.04
CA ALA A 152 7.29 3.98 6.27
C ALA A 152 7.88 2.58 6.40
N SER A 153 8.77 2.21 5.48
CA SER A 153 9.44 0.91 5.46
C SER A 153 10.34 0.72 6.68
N THR A 154 11.08 1.76 7.08
CA THR A 154 11.94 1.71 8.28
C THR A 154 11.10 1.54 9.55
N LEU A 155 9.97 2.25 9.66
CA LEU A 155 9.05 2.13 10.79
C LEU A 155 8.39 0.74 10.84
N MET A 156 7.91 0.23 9.70
CA MET A 156 7.37 -1.12 9.54
C MET A 156 8.34 -2.17 10.07
N SER A 157 9.60 -2.14 9.62
CA SER A 157 10.60 -3.09 10.08
C SER A 157 10.99 -2.91 11.55
N ARG A 158 11.04 -1.68 12.08
CA ARG A 158 11.31 -1.44 13.50
C ARG A 158 10.21 -2.03 14.39
N VAL A 159 8.95 -1.84 14.02
CA VAL A 159 7.79 -2.44 14.72
C VAL A 159 7.83 -3.96 14.64
N ALA A 160 8.09 -4.52 13.45
CA ALA A 160 8.21 -5.96 13.24
C ALA A 160 9.32 -6.57 14.12
N ARG A 161 10.52 -5.97 14.12
CA ARG A 161 11.65 -6.43 14.94
C ARG A 161 11.37 -6.35 16.43
N ALA A 162 10.76 -5.27 16.91
CA ALA A 162 10.40 -5.14 18.31
C ALA A 162 9.43 -6.26 18.73
N SER A 163 8.43 -6.55 17.90
CA SER A 163 7.51 -7.68 18.09
C SER A 163 8.22 -9.05 18.05
N MET A 164 9.18 -9.21 17.13
CA MET A 164 9.99 -10.42 16.98
C MET A 164 10.83 -10.68 18.24
N HIS A 165 11.54 -9.67 18.75
CA HIS A 165 12.39 -9.78 19.94
C HIS A 165 11.62 -9.98 21.26
N MET A 166 10.35 -9.55 21.34
CA MET A 166 9.50 -9.87 22.49
C MET A 166 9.16 -11.37 22.62
N ARG A 167 9.43 -12.18 21.58
CA ARG A 167 9.20 -13.63 21.61
C ARG A 167 10.49 -14.40 21.87
N ALA A 168 10.36 -15.57 22.51
CA ALA A 168 11.47 -16.49 22.69
C ALA A 168 11.89 -17.13 21.33
N ALA A 169 13.20 -17.28 21.11
CA ALA A 169 13.89 -17.91 19.97
C ALA A 169 14.12 -17.08 18.67
N PRO A 170 15.08 -16.14 18.69
CA PRO A 170 15.48 -15.34 17.51
C PRO A 170 15.97 -16.14 16.29
N ALA A 171 16.65 -17.28 16.50
CA ALA A 171 17.17 -18.09 15.40
C ALA A 171 16.06 -18.74 14.56
N LEU A 172 15.00 -19.23 15.21
CA LEU A 172 13.84 -19.80 14.52
C LEU A 172 13.11 -18.74 13.70
N GLN A 173 13.02 -17.50 14.22
CA GLN A 173 12.40 -16.38 13.51
C GLN A 173 13.21 -15.98 12.28
N ARG A 174 14.55 -15.89 12.37
CA ARG A 174 15.39 -15.66 11.18
C ARG A 174 15.17 -16.71 10.08
N ALA A 175 15.19 -17.99 10.45
CA ALA A 175 14.91 -19.06 9.50
C ALA A 175 13.49 -18.97 8.92
N HIS A 176 12.53 -18.49 9.71
CA HIS A 176 11.16 -18.27 9.26
C HIS A 176 11.04 -17.09 8.29
N THR A 177 11.75 -15.99 8.55
CA THR A 177 11.84 -14.84 7.66
C THR A 177 12.40 -15.26 6.31
N GLY A 178 13.54 -15.97 6.29
CA GLY A 178 14.16 -16.45 5.05
C GLY A 178 13.24 -17.37 4.25
N ARG A 179 12.53 -18.31 4.91
CA ARG A 179 11.52 -19.14 4.24
C ARG A 179 10.36 -18.32 3.65
N SER A 180 9.89 -17.32 4.39
CA SER A 180 8.78 -16.46 3.94
C SER A 180 9.20 -15.60 2.76
N LEU A 181 10.41 -15.03 2.81
CA LEU A 181 10.99 -14.26 1.70
C LEU A 181 11.14 -15.11 0.44
N ASN A 182 11.70 -16.32 0.57
CA ASN A 182 11.82 -17.26 -0.54
C ASN A 182 10.45 -17.63 -1.14
N ALA A 183 9.44 -17.81 -0.29
CA ALA A 183 8.09 -18.19 -0.72
C ALA A 183 7.39 -17.08 -1.54
N ILE A 184 7.62 -15.81 -1.23
CA ILE A 184 7.00 -14.69 -1.97
C ILE A 184 7.83 -14.21 -3.17
N THR A 185 9.12 -14.55 -3.21
CA THR A 185 10.04 -14.09 -4.25
C THR A 185 9.54 -14.37 -5.68
N PRO A 186 9.00 -15.55 -6.04
CA PRO A 186 8.53 -15.79 -7.40
C PRO A 186 7.42 -14.82 -7.84
N LEU A 187 6.46 -14.53 -6.94
CA LEU A 187 5.38 -13.60 -7.23
C LEU A 187 5.89 -12.16 -7.31
N TRP A 188 6.74 -11.78 -6.37
CA TRP A 188 7.38 -10.47 -6.37
C TRP A 188 8.15 -10.22 -7.67
N THR A 189 9.00 -11.16 -8.09
CA THR A 189 9.77 -11.06 -9.34
C THR A 189 8.86 -10.93 -10.55
N ALA A 190 7.79 -11.73 -10.62
CA ALA A 190 6.82 -11.64 -11.71
C ALA A 190 6.15 -10.26 -11.76
N LEU A 191 5.73 -9.72 -10.62
CA LEU A 191 5.08 -8.40 -10.55
C LEU A 191 6.06 -7.26 -10.84
N ALA A 192 7.26 -7.30 -10.28
CA ALA A 192 8.33 -6.33 -10.52
C ALA A 192 8.73 -6.25 -12.00
N SER A 193 8.67 -7.36 -12.74
CA SER A 193 8.95 -7.36 -14.18
C SER A 193 7.84 -6.71 -15.02
N ILE A 194 6.60 -6.69 -14.51
CA ILE A 194 5.45 -6.08 -15.20
C ILE A 194 5.30 -4.61 -14.83
N LEU A 195 5.55 -4.30 -13.55
CA LEU A 195 5.41 -2.98 -12.95
C LEU A 195 6.72 -2.61 -12.24
N PRO A 196 7.81 -2.31 -12.98
CA PRO A 196 9.08 -1.96 -12.37
C PRO A 196 9.02 -0.70 -11.51
N GLU A 197 8.05 0.19 -11.75
CA GLU A 197 7.87 1.45 -11.05
C GLU A 197 7.43 1.32 -9.59
N ILE A 198 6.89 0.16 -9.19
CA ILE A 198 6.45 -0.06 -7.79
C ILE A 198 7.59 -0.53 -6.88
N VAL A 199 8.74 -0.89 -7.47
CA VAL A 199 9.89 -1.41 -6.74
C VAL A 199 10.77 -0.24 -6.33
N LEU A 200 11.05 -0.12 -5.02
CA LEU A 200 12.04 0.87 -4.57
C LEU A 200 13.44 0.49 -5.03
N SER A 201 14.26 1.50 -5.31
CA SER A 201 15.62 1.29 -5.80
C SER A 201 16.43 0.42 -4.82
N SER A 202 17.18 -0.55 -5.35
CA SER A 202 18.03 -1.44 -4.54
C SER A 202 19.09 -0.68 -3.74
N ASP A 203 19.52 0.48 -4.24
CA ASP A 203 20.52 1.33 -3.58
C ASP A 203 20.03 1.86 -2.22
N ASP A 204 18.70 1.98 -2.08
CA ASP A 204 18.03 2.43 -0.86
C ASP A 204 18.09 1.38 0.28
N TYR A 205 18.38 0.12 -0.06
CA TYR A 205 18.36 -1.02 0.87
C TYR A 205 19.68 -1.82 0.88
N THR A 206 20.80 -1.22 0.48
CA THR A 206 22.12 -1.87 0.44
C THR A 206 22.61 -2.48 1.77
N SER A 207 22.01 -2.12 2.90
CA SER A 207 22.27 -2.69 4.24
C SER A 207 21.06 -3.40 4.87
N ALA A 208 20.04 -3.72 4.09
CA ALA A 208 18.80 -4.32 4.57
C ALA A 208 18.99 -5.78 5.03
N ASP A 209 18.37 -6.14 6.16
CA ASP A 209 18.29 -7.54 6.59
C ASP A 209 17.06 -8.24 5.98
N ASP A 210 16.92 -9.55 6.24
CA ASP A 210 15.78 -10.33 5.72
C ASP A 210 14.42 -9.79 6.16
N VAL A 211 14.31 -9.14 7.32
CA VAL A 211 13.04 -8.57 7.81
C VAL A 211 12.69 -7.33 7.01
N ASP A 212 13.66 -6.45 6.72
CA ASP A 212 13.45 -5.30 5.84
C ASP A 212 12.98 -5.74 4.45
N LEU A 213 13.67 -6.74 3.87
CA LEU A 213 13.31 -7.27 2.56
C LEU A 213 11.92 -7.93 2.57
N LEU A 214 11.57 -8.65 3.63
CA LEU A 214 10.24 -9.25 3.76
C LEU A 214 9.14 -8.20 3.85
N CYS A 215 9.31 -7.18 4.70
CA CYS A 215 8.40 -6.04 4.80
C CYS A 215 8.20 -5.39 3.43
N ARG A 216 9.31 -5.04 2.78
CA ARG A 216 9.33 -4.32 1.51
C ARG A 216 8.63 -5.09 0.40
N ARG A 217 9.04 -6.35 0.17
CA ARG A 217 8.44 -7.18 -0.89
C ARG A 217 6.98 -7.50 -0.64
N ALA A 218 6.56 -7.67 0.62
CA ALA A 218 5.15 -7.89 0.94
C ALA A 218 4.29 -6.67 0.59
N VAL A 219 4.78 -5.46 0.88
CA VAL A 219 4.13 -4.20 0.48
C VAL A 219 4.09 -4.07 -1.04
N GLU A 220 5.22 -4.26 -1.74
CA GLU A 220 5.29 -4.10 -3.21
C GLU A 220 4.36 -5.08 -3.94
N ILE A 221 4.21 -6.31 -3.45
CA ILE A 221 3.21 -7.25 -3.97
C ILE A 221 1.79 -6.66 -3.83
N ARG A 222 1.49 -6.00 -2.71
CA ARG A 222 0.17 -5.40 -2.48
C ARG A 222 -0.06 -4.14 -3.30
N ASP A 223 0.95 -3.30 -3.48
CA ASP A 223 0.92 -2.18 -4.41
C ASP A 223 0.65 -2.65 -5.84
N ALA A 224 1.37 -3.68 -6.30
CA ALA A 224 1.16 -4.28 -7.61
C ALA A 224 -0.29 -4.76 -7.76
N LYS A 225 -0.81 -5.51 -6.77
CA LYS A 225 -2.18 -6.03 -6.80
C LYS A 225 -3.21 -4.90 -6.85
N LEU A 226 -3.03 -3.83 -6.06
CA LEU A 226 -3.94 -2.68 -6.09
C LEU A 226 -3.89 -1.92 -7.41
N ARG A 227 -2.74 -1.85 -8.07
CA ARG A 227 -2.61 -1.23 -9.40
C ARG A 227 -3.23 -2.10 -10.48
N LEU A 228 -2.94 -3.40 -10.45
CA LEU A 228 -3.40 -4.39 -11.42
C LEU A 228 -4.91 -4.61 -11.38
N ARG A 229 -5.58 -4.41 -10.24
CA ARG A 229 -7.05 -4.53 -10.15
C ARG A 229 -7.79 -3.65 -11.17
N ALA A 230 -7.19 -2.51 -11.57
CA ALA A 230 -7.78 -1.62 -12.56
C ALA A 230 -7.87 -2.25 -13.97
N TYR A 231 -7.17 -3.34 -14.22
CA TYR A 231 -7.17 -4.05 -15.49
C TYR A 231 -8.15 -5.23 -15.52
N VAL A 232 -8.84 -5.50 -14.41
CA VAL A 232 -9.83 -6.58 -14.34
C VAL A 232 -11.22 -6.00 -14.58
N ALA A 233 -11.81 -6.32 -15.73
CA ALA A 233 -13.17 -5.91 -16.04
C ALA A 233 -14.19 -6.62 -15.13
N PRO A 234 -15.30 -5.97 -14.72
CA PRO A 234 -16.32 -6.58 -13.86
C PRO A 234 -16.87 -7.91 -14.40
N GLU A 235 -17.03 -8.02 -15.71
CA GLU A 235 -17.50 -9.24 -16.37
C GLU A 235 -16.49 -10.38 -16.26
N VAL A 236 -15.20 -10.05 -16.23
CA VAL A 236 -14.11 -11.01 -16.01
C VAL A 236 -14.11 -11.45 -14.55
N SER A 237 -14.22 -10.53 -13.60
CA SER A 237 -14.35 -10.85 -12.16
C SER A 237 -15.54 -11.77 -11.88
N GLU A 238 -16.71 -11.51 -12.48
CA GLU A 238 -17.89 -12.35 -12.28
C GLU A 238 -17.69 -13.77 -12.83
N LYS A 239 -17.09 -13.89 -14.02
CA LYS A 239 -16.74 -15.20 -14.58
C LYS A 239 -15.71 -15.94 -13.74
N ILE A 240 -14.71 -15.24 -13.17
CA ILE A 240 -13.77 -15.82 -12.21
C ILE A 240 -14.53 -16.38 -11.01
N ASN A 241 -15.47 -15.62 -10.43
CA ASN A 241 -16.27 -16.09 -9.29
C ASN A 241 -17.06 -17.37 -9.60
N VAL A 242 -17.72 -17.42 -10.76
CA VAL A 242 -18.45 -18.61 -11.22
C VAL A 242 -17.51 -19.80 -11.35
N LEU A 243 -16.33 -19.60 -11.93
CA LEU A 243 -15.34 -20.67 -12.13
C LEU A 243 -14.73 -21.15 -10.80
N VAL A 244 -14.40 -20.25 -9.87
CA VAL A 244 -13.88 -20.61 -8.53
C VAL A 244 -14.87 -21.47 -7.76
N ASN A 245 -16.16 -21.15 -7.83
CA ASN A 245 -17.20 -21.88 -7.11
C ASN A 245 -17.41 -23.32 -7.63
N ARG A 246 -16.84 -23.68 -8.78
CA ARG A 246 -16.88 -25.05 -9.33
C ARG A 246 -15.77 -25.96 -8.80
N VAL A 247 -14.71 -25.38 -8.27
CA VAL A 247 -13.61 -26.14 -7.67
C VAL A 247 -14.00 -26.44 -6.21
N PRO A 248 -13.88 -27.69 -5.72
CA PRO A 248 -14.07 -27.98 -4.30
C PRO A 248 -12.84 -27.54 -3.49
N GLN A 249 -13.02 -26.62 -2.54
CA GLN A 249 -11.93 -26.17 -1.66
C GLN A 249 -12.42 -25.59 -0.33
N SER A 250 -11.47 -25.33 0.57
CA SER A 250 -11.71 -24.54 1.78
C SER A 250 -12.10 -23.09 1.44
N ARG A 251 -12.76 -22.38 2.37
CA ARG A 251 -13.10 -20.94 2.17
C ARG A 251 -11.84 -20.09 1.94
N THR A 252 -10.76 -20.38 2.64
CA THR A 252 -9.47 -19.68 2.52
C THR A 252 -8.87 -19.88 1.13
N ASP A 253 -8.90 -21.11 0.63
CA ASP A 253 -8.42 -21.43 -0.72
C ASP A 253 -9.30 -20.86 -1.81
N ALA A 254 -10.63 -20.79 -1.60
CA ALA A 254 -11.51 -20.14 -2.56
C ALA A 254 -11.16 -18.65 -2.73
N GLN A 255 -10.82 -17.97 -1.64
CA GLN A 255 -10.38 -16.58 -1.71
C GLN A 255 -8.98 -16.44 -2.33
N ALA A 256 -8.03 -17.30 -2.00
CA ALA A 256 -6.71 -17.29 -2.62
C ALA A 256 -6.77 -17.61 -4.13
N LEU A 257 -7.68 -18.50 -4.54
CA LEU A 257 -7.93 -18.84 -5.94
C LEU A 257 -8.59 -17.66 -6.70
N ARG A 258 -9.52 -16.93 -6.07
CA ARG A 258 -10.05 -15.67 -6.65
C ARG A 258 -8.96 -14.64 -6.84
N ASP A 259 -8.18 -14.35 -5.80
CA ASP A 259 -7.04 -13.43 -5.86
C ASP A 259 -6.07 -13.83 -7.00
N ALA A 260 -5.77 -15.13 -7.14
CA ALA A 260 -4.89 -15.65 -8.19
C ALA A 260 -5.49 -15.51 -9.59
N GLY A 261 -6.80 -15.71 -9.71
CA GLY A 261 -7.54 -15.54 -10.95
C GLY A 261 -7.59 -14.08 -11.41
N GLU A 262 -7.93 -13.16 -10.50
CA GLU A 262 -7.95 -11.72 -10.78
C GLU A 262 -6.55 -11.22 -11.16
N LEU A 263 -5.52 -11.65 -10.43
CA LEU A 263 -4.16 -11.28 -10.74
C LEU A 263 -3.69 -11.83 -12.09
N THR A 264 -4.04 -13.07 -12.41
CA THR A 264 -3.74 -13.68 -13.72
C THR A 264 -4.44 -12.91 -14.84
N ALA A 265 -5.71 -12.56 -14.67
CA ALA A 265 -6.47 -11.81 -15.65
C ALA A 265 -5.87 -10.41 -15.88
N ALA A 266 -5.52 -9.71 -14.80
CA ALA A 266 -4.91 -8.39 -14.87
C ALA A 266 -3.55 -8.42 -15.59
N ILE A 267 -2.69 -9.38 -15.23
CA ILE A 267 -1.38 -9.56 -15.87
C ILE A 267 -1.55 -9.82 -17.37
N GLU A 268 -2.50 -10.66 -17.75
CA GLU A 268 -2.77 -10.95 -19.16
C GLU A 268 -3.30 -9.71 -19.90
N ALA A 269 -4.21 -8.96 -19.28
CA ALA A 269 -4.74 -7.72 -19.84
C ALA A 269 -3.61 -6.69 -20.09
N VAL A 270 -2.70 -6.52 -19.13
CA VAL A 270 -1.52 -5.64 -19.30
C VAL A 270 -0.62 -6.12 -20.43
N ARG A 271 -0.34 -7.43 -20.52
CA ARG A 271 0.48 -8.01 -21.61
C ARG A 271 -0.13 -7.81 -22.99
N LEU A 272 -1.46 -7.87 -23.08
CA LEU A 272 -2.20 -7.62 -24.31
C LEU A 272 -2.39 -6.13 -24.63
N GLY A 273 -1.87 -5.21 -23.79
CA GLY A 273 -2.01 -3.77 -23.97
C GLY A 273 -3.44 -3.27 -23.79
N ARG A 274 -4.29 -3.98 -23.02
CA ARG A 274 -5.67 -3.58 -22.77
C ARG A 274 -5.71 -2.34 -21.86
N PRO A 275 -6.63 -1.40 -22.11
CA PRO A 275 -6.81 -0.25 -21.23
C PRO A 275 -7.35 -0.68 -19.86
N MET A 276 -7.17 0.18 -18.86
CA MET A 276 -7.78 -0.02 -17.55
C MET A 276 -9.31 -0.08 -17.69
N ALA A 277 -9.91 -1.12 -17.12
CA ALA A 277 -11.35 -1.24 -16.95
C ALA A 277 -11.76 -0.35 -15.77
N ILE A 278 -11.95 0.94 -16.03
CA ILE A 278 -12.38 1.91 -15.02
C ILE A 278 -13.71 1.41 -14.43
N SER A 279 -13.66 0.86 -13.22
CA SER A 279 -14.84 0.42 -12.48
C SER A 279 -14.68 0.77 -11.01
N ALA A 280 -15.60 1.62 -10.54
CA ALA A 280 -15.84 1.84 -9.12
C ALA A 280 -16.73 0.68 -8.62
N SER A 281 -16.13 -0.44 -8.21
CA SER A 281 -16.90 -1.43 -7.45
C SER A 281 -17.33 -0.82 -6.11
N PRO A 282 -18.59 -1.01 -5.66
CA PRO A 282 -19.10 -0.44 -4.42
C PRO A 282 -18.56 -1.20 -3.21
N ILE A 283 -18.21 -0.45 -2.16
CA ILE A 283 -17.30 -0.95 -1.14
C ILE A 283 -17.94 -1.16 0.22
N ASN A 284 -17.55 -2.27 0.84
CA ASN A 284 -18.02 -2.75 2.14
C ASN A 284 -17.37 -1.98 3.29
N ARG A 285 -18.19 -1.35 4.12
CA ARG A 285 -17.76 -0.52 5.26
C ARG A 285 -17.38 -1.39 6.45
N ARG A 286 -16.10 -1.45 6.80
CA ARG A 286 -15.66 -1.82 8.14
C ARG A 286 -14.56 -0.88 8.60
N THR A 287 -14.89 -0.04 9.59
CA THR A 287 -14.04 1.07 10.04
C THR A 287 -13.80 1.02 11.54
N ASP A 288 -13.76 -0.16 12.13
CA ASP A 288 -13.58 -0.29 13.58
C ASP A 288 -12.71 -1.51 13.92
N ARG A 289 -11.41 -1.39 13.65
CA ARG A 289 -10.39 -2.27 14.22
C ARG A 289 -9.26 -1.40 14.73
N ASP A 290 -8.72 -1.74 15.89
CA ASP A 290 -7.38 -1.27 16.25
C ASP A 290 -6.38 -1.93 15.29
N TRP A 291 -5.59 -1.11 14.58
CA TRP A 291 -4.54 -1.59 13.68
C TRP A 291 -3.30 -1.93 14.50
N THR A 292 -3.21 -3.20 14.88
CA THR A 292 -1.99 -3.78 15.46
C THR A 292 -1.13 -4.33 14.33
N LEU A 293 0.19 -4.30 14.53
CA LEU A 293 1.15 -4.93 13.64
C LEU A 293 2.17 -5.69 14.47
N ALA A 294 2.28 -6.98 14.22
CA ALA A 294 3.28 -7.87 14.78
C ALA A 294 4.07 -8.55 13.65
N TYR A 295 5.25 -9.09 14.01
CA TYR A 295 6.06 -9.88 13.07
C TYR A 295 5.28 -11.03 12.42
N ASN A 296 4.37 -11.67 13.17
CA ASN A 296 3.58 -12.77 12.64
C ASN A 296 2.58 -12.32 11.57
N ASP A 297 2.10 -11.08 11.59
CA ASP A 297 1.18 -10.56 10.58
C ASP A 297 1.88 -10.45 9.21
N LEU A 298 3.16 -10.06 9.20
CA LEU A 298 4.00 -10.06 8.00
C LEU A 298 4.22 -11.47 7.44
N VAL A 299 4.42 -12.43 8.34
CA VAL A 299 4.56 -13.85 7.98
C VAL A 299 3.26 -14.39 7.37
N GLU A 300 2.10 -14.11 7.96
CA GLU A 300 0.81 -14.54 7.40
C GLU A 300 0.55 -13.86 6.05
N GLU A 301 0.93 -12.60 5.90
CA GLU A 301 0.86 -11.88 4.63
C GLU A 301 1.72 -12.53 3.54
N ALA A 302 2.92 -12.98 3.91
CA ALA A 302 3.80 -13.71 3.02
C ALA A 302 3.24 -15.10 2.65
N ARG A 303 2.67 -15.82 3.62
CA ARG A 303 1.99 -17.11 3.38
C ARG A 303 0.77 -16.94 2.48
N TRP A 304 0.00 -15.87 2.64
CA TRP A 304 -1.12 -15.56 1.75
C TRP A 304 -0.63 -15.36 0.32
N SER A 305 0.40 -14.54 0.14
CA SER A 305 1.00 -14.28 -1.17
C SER A 305 1.53 -15.57 -1.81
N ALA A 306 2.23 -16.42 -1.06
CA ALA A 306 2.71 -17.71 -1.54
C ALA A 306 1.56 -18.66 -1.93
N ARG A 307 0.44 -18.65 -1.19
CA ARG A 307 -0.75 -19.44 -1.51
C ARG A 307 -1.37 -18.98 -2.83
N VAL A 308 -1.47 -17.66 -3.05
CA VAL A 308 -1.94 -17.08 -4.32
C VAL A 308 -1.02 -17.54 -5.47
N THR A 309 0.30 -17.47 -5.30
CA THR A 309 1.27 -17.97 -6.28
C THR A 309 1.06 -19.45 -6.60
N GLY A 310 0.81 -20.28 -5.59
CA GLY A 310 0.53 -21.71 -5.77
C GLY A 310 -0.69 -21.94 -6.68
N TRP A 311 -1.76 -21.16 -6.47
CA TRP A 311 -2.95 -21.23 -7.33
C TRP A 311 -2.71 -20.70 -8.74
N MET A 312 -1.79 -19.75 -8.94
CA MET A 312 -1.45 -19.25 -10.29
C MET A 312 -0.83 -20.33 -11.20
N GLY A 313 -0.30 -21.41 -10.63
CA GLY A 313 0.17 -22.58 -11.37
C GLY A 313 -0.92 -23.60 -11.75
N HIS A 314 -2.16 -23.43 -11.26
CA HIS A 314 -3.24 -24.38 -11.48
C HIS A 314 -3.75 -24.33 -12.94
N PRO A 315 -4.13 -25.47 -13.57
CA PRO A 315 -4.61 -25.51 -14.96
C PRO A 315 -5.74 -24.52 -15.28
N PHE A 316 -6.58 -24.25 -14.28
CA PHE A 316 -7.63 -23.22 -14.26
C PHE A 316 -7.20 -21.85 -14.80
N MET A 317 -5.94 -21.45 -14.56
CA MET A 317 -5.43 -20.16 -15.03
C MET A 317 -5.35 -20.07 -16.56
N THR A 318 -5.32 -21.20 -17.26
CA THR A 318 -5.40 -21.24 -18.72
C THR A 318 -6.76 -20.75 -19.22
N ASP A 319 -7.84 -21.13 -18.55
CA ASP A 319 -9.19 -20.69 -18.93
C ASP A 319 -9.39 -19.20 -18.66
N ILE A 320 -8.79 -18.68 -17.58
CA ILE A 320 -8.77 -17.24 -17.30
C ILE A 320 -8.00 -16.46 -18.36
N ARG A 321 -6.81 -16.93 -18.77
CA ARG A 321 -6.05 -16.27 -19.84
C ARG A 321 -6.82 -16.25 -21.15
N ARG A 322 -7.47 -17.37 -21.51
CA ARG A 322 -8.35 -17.45 -22.70
C ARG A 322 -9.54 -16.50 -22.60
N LEU A 323 -10.13 -16.38 -21.41
CA LEU A 323 -11.22 -15.45 -21.16
C LEU A 323 -10.83 -14.01 -21.47
N VAL A 324 -9.65 -13.57 -21.02
CA VAL A 324 -9.14 -12.21 -21.27
C VAL A 324 -8.69 -12.02 -22.73
N ALA A 325 -8.14 -13.06 -23.36
CA ALA A 325 -7.76 -12.99 -24.77
C ALA A 325 -8.96 -12.91 -25.72
N GLY A 326 -10.10 -13.48 -25.35
CA GLY A 326 -11.33 -13.50 -26.14
C GLY A 326 -12.25 -12.28 -25.96
N THR A 327 -12.00 -11.45 -24.95
CA THR A 327 -12.61 -10.11 -24.74
C THR A 327 -11.77 -9.06 -25.42
#